data_AF-A0A150GJK0-F1
#
_entry.id   AF-A0A150GJK0-F1
#
_cell.length_a   1.000
_cell.length_b   1.000
_cell.length_c   1.000
_cell.angle_alpha   90.00
_cell.angle_beta   90.00
_cell.angle_gamma   90.00
#
_symmetry.space_group_name_H-M   'P 1'
#
loop_
_entity.id
_entity.type
_entity.pdbx_description
1 polymer ?
#
loop_
_entity_poly.entity_id
_entity_poly.type
_entity_poly.pdbx_seq_one_letter_code
_entity_poly.pdbx_strand_id
1 'polypeptide(L)'
;MRMLVGRRQALPPRQWTGAAAAAATCFLRARGYEASQELAASALAASPRLAAVLVESAAEGGPASLLSLNALTYLALCPQAVPALLSAGLLPVLLGQLRAAASASLEQQLLVSGLGLLCTLVRVDGEARRRLAAMRGAAAALAGALGHEASVVCAPALQLLQELVLTRKVSRGPVGWGAGSGSGPSGPAASYIAP
;
A
#
# COMPACT_ATOMS: atom_id res chain seq x y z
N MET A 1 48.27 -4.89 -2.24
CA MET A 1 47.01 -4.17 -2.47
C MET A 1 46.19 -4.90 -3.53
N ARG A 2 45.23 -5.75 -3.12
CA ARG A 2 44.24 -6.36 -4.03
C ARG A 2 42.86 -6.12 -3.41
N MET A 3 42.09 -5.25 -4.05
CA MET A 3 40.70 -4.97 -3.67
C MET A 3 39.85 -6.21 -3.96
N LEU A 4 39.31 -6.83 -2.92
CA LEU A 4 38.20 -7.77 -3.01
C LEU A 4 36.93 -6.95 -3.23
N VAL A 5 36.63 -6.63 -4.49
CA VAL A 5 35.34 -6.10 -4.90
C VAL A 5 34.32 -7.22 -4.68
N GLY A 6 33.54 -7.10 -3.61
CA GLY A 6 32.48 -8.03 -3.24
C GLY A 6 31.50 -8.18 -4.41
N ARG A 7 31.53 -9.35 -5.04
CA ARG A 7 30.53 -9.77 -6.01
C ARG A 7 29.18 -9.82 -5.29
N ARG A 8 28.36 -8.78 -5.49
CA ARG A 8 26.90 -8.88 -5.30
C ARG A 8 26.36 -9.82 -6.39
N GLN A 9 26.53 -11.13 -6.19
CA GLN A 9 25.84 -12.12 -7.02
C GLN A 9 24.34 -11.96 -6.76
N ALA A 10 23.64 -11.40 -7.74
CA ALA A 10 22.19 -11.53 -7.78
C ALA A 10 21.90 -13.03 -7.88
N LEU A 11 21.26 -13.60 -6.85
CA LEU A 11 20.82 -14.99 -6.88
C LEU A 11 19.86 -15.15 -8.09
N PRO A 12 19.87 -16.29 -8.79
CA PRO A 12 18.96 -16.56 -9.88
C PRO A 12 17.49 -16.50 -9.42
N PRO A 13 16.54 -16.11 -10.28
CA PRO A 13 15.14 -15.85 -9.92
C PRO A 13 14.42 -17.02 -9.22
N ARG A 14 14.81 -18.27 -9.51
CA ARG A 14 14.27 -19.48 -8.86
C ARG A 14 14.70 -19.64 -7.39
N GLN A 15 15.82 -19.06 -6.98
CA GLN A 15 16.29 -19.14 -5.59
C GLN A 15 15.61 -18.10 -4.71
N TRP A 16 15.23 -16.95 -5.27
CA TRP A 16 14.47 -15.92 -4.57
C TRP A 16 13.03 -16.34 -4.28
N THR A 17 12.39 -17.11 -5.17
CA THR A 17 11.08 -17.72 -4.94
C THR A 17 11.12 -18.71 -3.76
N GLY A 18 12.20 -19.48 -3.62
CA GLY A 18 12.42 -20.33 -2.45
C GLY A 18 12.58 -19.55 -1.14
N ALA A 19 13.29 -18.43 -1.16
CA ALA A 19 13.47 -17.57 0.01
C ALA A 19 12.19 -16.82 0.41
N ALA A 20 11.42 -16.35 -0.57
CA ALA A 20 10.09 -15.76 -0.38
C ALA A 20 9.10 -16.76 0.24
N ALA A 21 9.06 -17.98 -0.30
CA ALA A 21 8.22 -19.06 0.24
C ALA A 21 8.65 -19.48 1.66
N ALA A 22 9.96 -19.51 1.94
CA ALA A 22 10.48 -19.79 3.27
C ALA A 22 10.10 -18.69 4.27
N ALA A 23 10.24 -17.42 3.90
CA ALA A 23 9.82 -16.29 4.74
C ALA A 23 8.31 -16.32 5.01
N ALA A 24 7.48 -16.53 3.97
CA ALA A 24 6.04 -16.67 4.12
C ALA A 24 5.66 -17.81 5.08
N THR A 25 6.32 -18.97 4.94
CA THR A 25 6.10 -20.13 5.81
C THR A 25 6.52 -19.85 7.25
N CYS A 26 7.64 -19.14 7.46
CA CYS A 26 8.10 -18.76 8.78
C CYS A 26 7.13 -17.80 9.47
N PHE A 27 6.59 -16.80 8.77
CA PHE A 27 5.61 -15.86 9.34
C PHE A 27 4.30 -16.56 9.72
N LEU A 28 3.84 -17.51 8.92
CA LEU A 28 2.64 -18.32 9.21
C LEU A 28 2.83 -19.28 10.40
N ARG A 29 4.05 -19.71 10.68
CA ARG A 29 4.37 -20.62 11.78
C ARG A 29 4.70 -19.92 13.09
N ALA A 30 4.90 -18.61 13.08
CA ALA A 30 5.11 -17.84 14.30
C ALA A 30 3.84 -17.90 15.17
N ARG A 31 4.02 -18.10 16.48
CA ARG A 31 2.91 -18.26 17.41
C ARG A 31 2.34 -16.91 17.80
N GLY A 32 1.38 -16.44 17.01
CA GLY A 32 0.65 -15.21 17.29
C GLY A 32 1.17 -14.01 16.51
N TYR A 33 0.33 -12.98 16.52
CA TYR A 33 0.46 -11.82 15.64
C TYR A 33 1.73 -10.99 15.89
N GLU A 34 2.07 -10.75 17.17
CA GLU A 34 3.27 -10.00 17.57
C GLU A 34 4.56 -10.71 17.15
N ALA A 35 4.62 -12.03 17.36
CA ALA A 35 5.77 -12.84 16.95
C ALA A 35 5.96 -12.84 15.41
N SER A 36 4.87 -12.87 14.64
CA SER A 36 4.94 -12.74 13.18
C SER A 36 5.47 -11.37 12.74
N GLN A 37 5.11 -10.29 13.44
CA GLN A 37 5.60 -8.94 13.15
C GLN A 37 7.09 -8.79 13.48
N GLU A 38 7.51 -9.24 14.66
CA GLU A 38 8.93 -9.19 15.06
C GLU A 38 9.81 -10.00 14.11
N LEU A 39 9.33 -11.16 13.67
CA LEU A 39 10.01 -12.00 12.69
C LEU A 39 10.07 -11.31 11.32
N ALA A 40 9.00 -10.63 10.90
CA ALA A 40 8.95 -9.88 9.65
C ALA A 40 9.91 -8.67 9.66
N ALA A 41 9.95 -7.92 10.76
CA ALA A 41 10.90 -6.84 10.96
C ALA A 41 12.35 -7.34 10.96
N SER A 42 12.62 -8.44 11.67
CA SER A 42 13.95 -9.06 11.73
C SER A 42 14.40 -9.60 10.37
N ALA A 43 13.49 -10.22 9.62
CA ALA A 43 13.76 -10.71 8.27
C ALA A 43 14.08 -9.58 7.30
N LEU A 44 13.38 -8.44 7.40
CA LEU A 44 13.66 -7.26 6.59
C LEU A 44 15.00 -6.61 6.98
N ALA A 45 15.32 -6.54 8.27
CA ALA A 45 16.61 -6.04 8.74
C ALA A 45 17.77 -6.92 8.27
N ALA A 46 17.59 -8.25 8.30
CA ALA A 46 18.58 -9.21 7.81
C ALA A 46 18.72 -9.17 6.28
N SER A 47 17.62 -8.90 5.56
CA SER A 47 17.61 -8.82 4.11
C SER A 47 16.77 -7.64 3.61
N PRO A 48 17.40 -6.46 3.40
CA PRO A 48 16.70 -5.28 2.88
C PRO A 48 16.06 -5.48 1.50
N ARG A 49 16.51 -6.50 0.75
CA ARG A 49 15.94 -6.86 -0.56
C ARG A 49 14.67 -7.72 -0.47
N LEU A 50 14.32 -8.21 0.71
CA LEU A 50 13.17 -9.10 0.90
C LEU A 50 11.87 -8.48 0.38
N ALA A 51 11.64 -7.19 0.66
CA ALA A 51 10.49 -6.46 0.15
C ALA A 51 10.41 -6.48 -1.39
N ALA A 52 11.51 -6.14 -2.07
CA ALA A 52 11.56 -6.13 -3.54
C ALA A 52 11.29 -7.51 -4.13
N VAL A 53 11.89 -8.55 -3.57
CA VAL A 53 11.73 -9.93 -4.03
C VAL A 53 10.29 -10.42 -3.88
N LEU A 54 9.66 -10.11 -2.76
CA LEU A 54 8.27 -10.49 -2.53
C LEU A 54 7.32 -9.73 -3.46
N VAL A 55 7.60 -8.45 -3.76
CA VAL A 55 6.81 -7.67 -4.71
C VAL A 55 6.99 -8.20 -6.14
N GLU A 56 8.21 -8.52 -6.55
CA GLU A 56 8.49 -9.15 -7.86
C GLU A 56 7.74 -10.48 -7.99
N SER A 57 7.82 -11.34 -6.97
CA SER A 57 7.10 -12.62 -6.96
C SER A 57 5.58 -12.44 -6.95
N ALA A 58 5.04 -11.41 -6.28
CA ALA A 58 3.62 -11.11 -6.33
C ALA A 58 3.18 -10.63 -7.73
N ALA A 59 4.04 -9.90 -8.45
CA ALA A 59 3.75 -9.39 -9.77
C ALA A 59 3.66 -10.51 -10.85
N GLU A 60 4.26 -11.67 -10.62
CA GLU A 60 4.20 -12.81 -11.54
C GLU A 60 2.79 -13.38 -11.74
N GLY A 61 1.88 -13.19 -10.77
CA GLY A 61 0.47 -13.62 -10.88
C GLY A 61 0.25 -15.14 -10.81
N GLY A 62 1.30 -15.95 -10.65
CA GLY A 62 1.20 -17.41 -10.47
C GLY A 62 0.84 -17.82 -9.02
N PRO A 63 0.69 -19.12 -8.73
CA PRO A 63 0.32 -19.62 -7.39
C PRO A 63 1.25 -19.16 -6.26
N ALA A 64 2.54 -18.99 -6.54
CA ALA A 64 3.51 -18.46 -5.58
C ALA A 64 3.20 -17.03 -5.13
N SER A 65 2.47 -16.26 -5.94
CA SER A 65 2.07 -14.89 -5.64
C SER A 65 1.18 -14.80 -4.40
N LEU A 66 0.36 -15.83 -4.12
CA LEU A 66 -0.47 -15.87 -2.90
C LEU A 66 0.39 -15.95 -1.64
N LEU A 67 1.46 -16.75 -1.65
CA LEU A 67 2.41 -16.84 -0.54
C LEU A 67 3.12 -15.50 -0.35
N SER A 68 3.52 -14.86 -1.45
CA SER A 68 4.16 -13.55 -1.43
C SER A 68 3.22 -12.46 -0.90
N LEU A 69 1.96 -12.41 -1.34
CA LEU A 69 0.95 -11.46 -0.82
C LEU A 69 0.68 -11.65 0.67
N ASN A 70 0.65 -12.90 1.14
CA ASN A 70 0.52 -13.18 2.57
C ASN A 70 1.74 -12.69 3.36
N ALA A 71 2.96 -12.96 2.88
CA ALA A 71 4.18 -12.44 3.52
C ALA A 71 4.24 -10.90 3.52
N LEU A 72 3.83 -10.29 2.41
CA LEU A 72 3.72 -8.83 2.27
C LEU A 72 2.70 -8.25 3.24
N THR A 73 1.64 -8.98 3.59
CA THR A 73 0.66 -8.54 4.60
C THR A 73 1.28 -8.47 5.99
N TYR A 74 2.07 -9.47 6.40
CA TYR A 74 2.79 -9.41 7.67
C TYR A 74 3.81 -8.26 7.70
N LEU A 75 4.51 -8.02 6.58
CA LEU A 75 5.41 -6.88 6.47
C LEU A 75 4.65 -5.54 6.50
N ALA A 76 3.50 -5.43 5.83
CA ALA A 76 2.71 -4.19 5.81
C ALA A 76 2.15 -3.81 7.19
N LEU A 77 1.98 -4.79 8.07
CA LEU A 77 1.59 -4.57 9.46
C LEU A 77 2.74 -4.03 10.32
N CYS A 78 3.98 -4.10 9.85
CA CYS A 78 5.14 -3.47 10.47
C CYS A 78 5.33 -2.07 9.84
N PRO A 79 4.99 -0.96 10.53
CA PRO A 79 5.03 0.37 9.92
C PRO A 79 6.42 0.74 9.34
N GLN A 80 7.49 0.24 9.97
CA GLN A 80 8.87 0.46 9.53
C GLN A 80 9.20 -0.22 8.19
N ALA A 81 8.47 -1.27 7.80
CA ALA A 81 8.66 -1.97 6.54
C ALA A 81 7.92 -1.31 5.37
N VAL A 82 6.87 -0.54 5.65
CA VAL A 82 6.01 0.08 4.62
C VAL A 82 6.80 0.94 3.62
N PRO A 83 7.75 1.80 4.02
CA PRO A 83 8.56 2.56 3.07
C PRO A 83 9.32 1.67 2.06
N ALA A 84 9.83 0.51 2.50
CA ALA A 84 10.51 -0.44 1.63
C ALA A 84 9.53 -1.10 0.65
N LEU A 85 8.34 -1.48 1.11
CA LEU A 85 7.27 -2.03 0.27
C LEU A 85 6.79 -1.03 -0.79
N LEU A 86 6.61 0.24 -0.41
CA LEU A 86 6.20 1.29 -1.33
C LEU A 86 7.28 1.59 -2.37
N SER A 87 8.55 1.59 -1.95
CA SER A 87 9.70 1.82 -2.84
C SER A 87 9.92 0.65 -3.80
N ALA A 88 9.56 -0.57 -3.39
CA ALA A 88 9.58 -1.75 -4.24
C ALA A 88 8.46 -1.78 -5.30
N GLY A 89 7.53 -0.80 -5.29
CA GLY A 89 6.47 -0.72 -6.30
C GLY A 89 5.24 -1.59 -6.00
N LEU A 90 4.99 -1.92 -4.73
CA LEU A 90 3.85 -2.75 -4.34
C LEU A 90 2.50 -2.17 -4.80
N LEU A 91 2.26 -0.86 -4.66
CA LEU A 91 0.98 -0.25 -5.04
C LEU A 91 0.65 -0.40 -6.54
N PRO A 92 1.56 -0.12 -7.49
CA PRO A 92 1.39 -0.47 -8.90
C PRO A 92 1.02 -1.93 -9.15
N VAL A 93 1.67 -2.87 -8.47
CA VAL A 93 1.42 -4.32 -8.64
C VAL A 93 0.00 -4.67 -8.21
N LEU A 94 -0.41 -4.26 -7.01
CA LEU A 94 -1.76 -4.55 -6.49
C LEU A 94 -2.85 -3.90 -7.35
N LEU A 95 -2.61 -2.69 -7.85
CA LEU A 95 -3.54 -2.02 -8.75
C LEU A 95 -3.62 -2.70 -10.12
N GLY A 96 -2.48 -3.22 -10.62
CA GLY A 96 -2.44 -4.03 -11.83
C GLY A 96 -3.26 -5.31 -11.68
N GLN A 97 -3.07 -6.03 -10.57
CA GLN A 97 -3.85 -7.24 -10.24
C GLN A 97 -5.34 -6.94 -10.13
N LEU A 98 -5.72 -5.85 -9.47
CA LEU A 98 -7.12 -5.41 -9.36
C LEU A 98 -7.77 -5.17 -10.73
N ARG A 99 -7.01 -4.63 -11.70
CA ARG A 99 -7.49 -4.41 -13.07
C ARG A 99 -7.53 -5.67 -13.91
N ALA A 100 -6.62 -6.59 -13.65
CA ALA A 100 -6.47 -7.84 -14.40
C ALA A 100 -7.37 -8.97 -13.87
N ALA A 101 -7.98 -8.81 -12.69
CA ALA A 101 -8.78 -9.84 -12.07
C ALA A 101 -9.93 -10.27 -12.98
N ALA A 102 -9.84 -11.48 -13.55
CA ALA A 102 -10.90 -12.12 -14.30
C ALA A 102 -11.63 -13.15 -13.42
N SER A 103 -12.48 -13.97 -14.03
CA SER A 103 -13.38 -14.91 -13.35
C SER A 103 -12.71 -16.20 -12.85
N ALA A 104 -11.41 -16.39 -13.07
CA ALA A 104 -10.71 -17.60 -12.63
C ALA A 104 -10.52 -17.62 -11.10
N SER A 105 -10.61 -18.81 -10.49
CA SER A 105 -10.55 -18.96 -9.02
C SER A 105 -9.24 -18.45 -8.40
N LEU A 106 -8.10 -18.69 -9.04
CA LEU A 106 -6.80 -18.17 -8.58
C LEU A 106 -6.74 -16.64 -8.62
N GLU A 107 -7.28 -16.04 -9.67
CA GLU A 107 -7.32 -14.58 -9.83
C GLU A 107 -8.24 -13.93 -8.81
N GLN A 108 -9.36 -14.57 -8.46
CA GLN A 108 -10.22 -14.15 -7.36
C GLN A 108 -9.50 -14.18 -6.00
N GLN A 109 -8.70 -15.21 -5.73
CA GLN A 109 -7.91 -15.27 -4.50
C GLN A 109 -6.82 -14.19 -4.44
N LEU A 110 -6.16 -13.94 -5.57
CA LEU A 110 -5.17 -12.86 -5.68
C LEU A 110 -5.83 -11.49 -5.51
N LEU A 111 -7.02 -11.29 -6.09
CA LEU A 111 -7.82 -10.08 -5.93
C LEU A 111 -8.18 -9.83 -4.46
N VAL A 112 -8.73 -10.83 -3.77
CA VAL A 112 -9.11 -10.70 -2.35
C VAL A 112 -7.89 -10.42 -1.48
N SER A 113 -6.79 -11.16 -1.71
CA SER A 113 -5.54 -10.97 -0.95
C SER A 113 -4.93 -9.59 -1.21
N GLY A 114 -4.92 -9.14 -2.46
CA GLY A 114 -4.40 -7.84 -2.86
C GLY A 114 -5.24 -6.67 -2.32
N LEU A 115 -6.57 -6.78 -2.32
CA LEU A 115 -7.46 -5.80 -1.70
C LEU A 115 -7.27 -5.73 -0.18
N GLY A 116 -7.14 -6.88 0.49
CA GLY A 116 -6.82 -6.94 1.92
C GLY A 116 -5.49 -6.25 2.26
N LEU A 117 -4.47 -6.48 1.43
CA LEU A 117 -3.16 -5.84 1.57
C LEU A 117 -3.24 -4.31 1.32
N LEU A 118 -3.98 -3.87 0.31
CA LEU A 118 -4.22 -2.43 0.08
C LEU A 118 -4.90 -1.78 1.28
N CYS A 119 -5.97 -2.39 1.81
CA CYS A 119 -6.65 -1.92 3.03
C CYS A 119 -5.68 -1.81 4.21
N THR A 120 -4.79 -2.79 4.36
CA THR A 120 -3.78 -2.79 5.42
C THR A 120 -2.81 -1.61 5.26
N LEU A 121 -2.25 -1.43 4.06
CA LEU A 121 -1.30 -0.36 3.77
C LEU A 121 -1.89 1.03 4.04
N VAL A 122 -3.10 1.31 3.55
CA VAL A 122 -3.69 2.65 3.72
C VAL A 122 -4.12 2.95 5.17
N ARG A 123 -4.36 1.90 5.97
CA ARG A 123 -4.69 2.03 7.40
C ARG A 123 -3.44 2.28 8.24
N VAL A 124 -2.35 1.57 7.94
CA VAL A 124 -1.11 1.64 8.71
C VAL A 124 -0.26 2.86 8.33
N ASP A 125 -0.33 3.31 7.07
CA ASP A 125 0.55 4.37 6.57
C ASP A 125 -0.17 5.43 5.73
N GLY A 126 -0.04 6.69 6.15
CA GLY A 126 -0.64 7.84 5.47
C GLY A 126 0.00 8.12 4.11
N GLU A 127 1.29 7.80 3.92
CA GLU A 127 1.96 7.97 2.63
C GLU A 127 1.46 6.97 1.59
N ALA A 128 1.26 5.71 1.97
CA ALA A 128 0.61 4.70 1.14
C ALA A 128 -0.77 5.16 0.69
N ARG A 129 -1.57 5.72 1.61
CA ARG A 129 -2.88 6.30 1.31
C ARG A 129 -2.80 7.45 0.31
N ARG A 130 -1.89 8.42 0.53
CA ARG A 130 -1.69 9.54 -0.39
C ARG A 130 -1.24 9.09 -1.78
N ARG A 131 -0.28 8.15 -1.86
CA ARG A 131 0.19 7.59 -3.13
C ARG A 131 -0.93 6.89 -3.88
N LEU A 132 -1.70 6.03 -3.20
CA LEU A 132 -2.84 5.35 -3.82
C LEU A 132 -3.89 6.35 -4.35
N ALA A 133 -4.19 7.42 -3.59
CA ALA A 133 -5.12 8.46 -4.03
C ALA A 133 -4.65 9.26 -5.25
N ALA A 134 -3.33 9.40 -5.41
CA ALA A 134 -2.68 10.08 -6.53
C ALA A 134 -2.52 9.17 -7.77
N MET A 135 -2.63 7.85 -7.62
CA MET A 135 -2.47 6.91 -8.74
C MET A 135 -3.60 7.05 -9.76
N ARG A 136 -3.21 7.26 -11.03
CA ARG A 136 -4.14 7.31 -12.15
C ARG A 136 -4.90 6.00 -12.29
N GLY A 137 -6.22 6.09 -12.34
CA GLY A 137 -7.12 4.94 -12.47
C GLY A 137 -7.23 4.05 -11.22
N ALA A 138 -6.77 4.50 -10.05
CA ALA A 138 -7.00 3.77 -8.79
C ALA A 138 -8.49 3.73 -8.42
N ALA A 139 -9.15 4.91 -8.43
CA ALA A 139 -10.58 5.01 -8.17
C ALA A 139 -11.43 4.22 -9.19
N ALA A 140 -11.05 4.24 -10.47
CA ALA A 140 -11.77 3.50 -11.51
C ALA A 140 -11.64 1.98 -11.30
N ALA A 141 -10.45 1.47 -10.98
CA ALA A 141 -10.24 0.05 -10.71
C ALA A 141 -11.02 -0.41 -9.47
N LEU A 142 -11.02 0.38 -8.40
CA LEU A 142 -11.80 0.08 -7.19
C LEU A 142 -13.31 0.15 -7.44
N ALA A 143 -13.77 1.11 -8.26
CA ALA A 143 -15.18 1.20 -8.65
C ALA A 143 -15.60 -0.01 -9.49
N GLY A 144 -14.74 -0.51 -10.38
CA GLY A 144 -14.98 -1.76 -11.10
C GLY A 144 -15.15 -2.95 -10.16
N ALA A 145 -14.36 -3.03 -9.09
CA ALA A 145 -14.47 -4.08 -8.09
C ALA A 145 -15.77 -4.04 -7.26
N LEU A 146 -16.50 -2.91 -7.22
CA LEU A 146 -17.83 -2.84 -6.59
C LEU A 146 -18.90 -3.62 -7.36
N GLY A 147 -18.69 -3.87 -8.66
CA GLY A 147 -19.60 -4.67 -9.48
C GLY A 147 -19.46 -6.18 -9.25
N HIS A 148 -18.55 -6.61 -8.37
CA HIS A 148 -18.35 -8.03 -8.07
C HIS A 148 -19.49 -8.55 -7.16
N GLU A 149 -19.88 -9.82 -7.29
CA GLU A 149 -20.97 -10.38 -6.46
C GLU A 149 -20.52 -10.66 -5.01
N ALA A 150 -19.24 -11.01 -4.85
CA ALA A 150 -18.68 -11.37 -3.55
C ALA A 150 -18.44 -10.15 -2.64
N SER A 151 -19.05 -10.13 -1.45
CA SER A 151 -18.88 -9.08 -0.44
C SER A 151 -17.44 -8.89 0.02
N VAL A 152 -16.65 -9.97 0.04
CA VAL A 152 -15.22 -9.96 0.38
C VAL A 152 -14.36 -9.16 -0.62
N VAL A 153 -14.91 -8.81 -1.79
CA VAL A 153 -14.30 -7.92 -2.77
C VAL A 153 -14.89 -6.52 -2.65
N CYS A 154 -16.23 -6.41 -2.65
CA CYS A 154 -16.91 -5.12 -2.68
C CYS A 154 -16.73 -4.29 -1.42
N ALA A 155 -16.74 -4.91 -0.23
CA ALA A 155 -16.61 -4.17 1.03
C ALA A 155 -15.20 -3.53 1.17
N PRO A 156 -14.08 -4.25 0.96
CA PRO A 156 -12.76 -3.62 0.92
C PRO A 156 -12.61 -2.56 -0.18
N ALA A 157 -13.17 -2.80 -1.37
CA ALA A 157 -13.13 -1.82 -2.46
C ALA A 157 -13.89 -0.52 -2.10
N LEU A 158 -15.06 -0.64 -1.47
CA LEU A 158 -15.84 0.50 -0.99
C LEU A 158 -15.09 1.27 0.10
N GLN A 159 -14.51 0.56 1.06
CA GLN A 159 -13.68 1.15 2.12
C GLN A 159 -12.52 1.95 1.53
N LEU A 160 -11.79 1.36 0.58
CA LEU A 160 -10.68 2.03 -0.11
C LEU A 160 -11.15 3.26 -0.88
N LEU A 161 -12.28 3.20 -1.59
CA LEU A 161 -12.84 4.36 -2.29
C LEU A 161 -13.20 5.50 -1.33
N GLN A 162 -13.80 5.19 -0.19
CA GLN A 162 -14.10 6.18 0.86
C GLN A 162 -12.81 6.84 1.35
N GLU A 163 -11.75 6.06 1.61
CA GLU A 163 -10.43 6.57 2.00
C GLU A 163 -9.83 7.50 0.93
N LEU A 164 -9.94 7.14 -0.35
CA LEU A 164 -9.44 8.00 -1.44
C LEU A 164 -10.19 9.33 -1.52
N VAL A 165 -11.51 9.31 -1.32
CA VAL A 165 -12.34 10.53 -1.33
C VAL A 165 -11.99 11.44 -0.16
N LEU A 166 -11.88 10.87 1.05
CA LEU A 166 -11.53 11.63 2.26
C LEU A 166 -10.14 12.25 2.13
N THR A 167 -9.16 11.49 1.63
CA THR A 167 -7.79 11.99 1.42
C THR A 167 -7.75 13.16 0.44
N ARG A 168 -8.51 13.10 -0.66
CA ARG A 168 -8.60 14.20 -1.63
C ARG A 168 -9.27 15.45 -1.07
N LYS A 169 -10.24 15.30 -0.16
CA LYS A 169 -10.87 16.43 0.55
C LYS A 169 -9.90 17.09 1.52
N VAL A 170 -9.01 16.35 2.16
CA VAL A 170 -7.99 16.93 3.06
C VAL A 170 -6.89 17.65 2.28
N SER A 171 -6.45 17.10 1.14
CA SER A 171 -5.43 17.73 0.29
C SER A 171 -5.93 18.99 -0.43
N ARG A 172 -7.25 19.13 -0.60
CA ARG A 172 -7.91 20.35 -1.03
C ARG A 172 -8.42 21.06 0.22
N GLY A 173 -7.56 21.82 0.91
CA GLY A 173 -7.95 22.65 2.05
C GLY A 173 -9.24 23.46 1.76
N PRO A 174 -9.94 23.96 2.78
CA PRO A 174 -11.27 24.56 2.62
C PRO A 174 -11.21 25.56 1.46
N VAL A 175 -11.94 25.24 0.38
CA VAL A 175 -12.14 26.17 -0.72
C VAL A 175 -12.83 27.35 -0.08
N GLY A 176 -12.12 28.47 0.06
CA GLY A 176 -12.69 29.72 0.54
C GLY A 176 -13.83 30.10 -0.39
N TRP A 177 -15.05 29.84 0.06
CA TRP A 177 -16.24 30.43 -0.55
C TRP A 177 -16.20 31.92 -0.23
N GLY A 178 -15.91 32.71 -1.26
CA GLY A 178 -16.38 34.08 -1.46
C GLY A 178 -16.17 35.09 -0.33
N ALA A 179 -15.21 35.98 -0.51
CA ALA A 179 -15.41 37.39 -0.21
C ALA A 179 -14.77 38.21 -1.33
N GLY A 180 -15.50 38.32 -2.44
CA GLY A 180 -15.32 39.46 -3.33
C GLY A 180 -15.99 40.66 -2.69
N SER A 181 -15.20 41.64 -2.25
CA SER A 181 -15.61 43.05 -2.26
C SER A 181 -14.35 43.93 -2.30
N GLY A 182 -14.41 44.93 -3.17
CA GLY A 182 -13.27 45.65 -3.72
C GLY A 182 -12.56 46.64 -2.79
N SER A 183 -11.30 46.88 -3.13
CA SER A 183 -10.59 48.18 -3.17
C SER A 183 -11.14 49.38 -2.36
N GLY A 184 -10.51 49.63 -1.20
CA GLY A 184 -10.06 50.93 -0.62
C GLY A 184 -11.10 52.03 -0.27
N PRO A 185 -10.71 53.10 0.48
CA PRO A 185 -9.37 53.46 0.97
C PRO A 185 -9.28 53.74 2.50
N SER A 186 -8.05 53.96 2.93
CA SER A 186 -7.58 54.32 4.28
C SER A 186 -8.20 55.58 4.89
N GLY A 187 -8.46 55.55 6.21
CA GLY A 187 -8.76 56.71 7.08
C GLY A 187 -8.83 56.30 8.57
N PRO A 188 -8.48 57.17 9.55
CA PRO A 188 -7.85 56.73 10.81
C PRO A 188 -8.75 56.66 12.05
N ALA A 189 -8.35 55.77 12.97
CA ALA A 189 -8.37 55.74 14.45
C ALA A 189 -9.50 56.36 15.31
N ALA A 190 -9.77 55.63 16.41
CA ALA A 190 -10.38 56.01 17.70
C ALA A 190 -11.94 56.02 17.73
N SER A 191 -12.67 55.63 18.78
CA SER A 191 -12.40 55.54 20.23
C SER A 191 -13.37 54.56 20.91
N TYR A 192 -13.01 54.16 22.14
CA TYR A 192 -13.81 53.50 23.19
C TYR A 192 -15.26 53.99 23.33
N ILE A 193 -16.16 53.10 23.81
CA ILE A 193 -17.02 53.27 25.01
C ILE A 193 -17.73 51.93 25.30
N ALA A 194 -17.65 51.50 26.57
CA ALA A 194 -18.41 50.41 27.18
C ALA A 194 -19.61 50.97 27.95
N PRO A 195 -20.58 50.11 28.34
CA PRO A 195 -21.18 50.17 29.67
C PRO A 195 -20.54 49.13 30.61
#